data_AF-B4VR23-F1
#
_entry.id   AF-B4VR23-F1
#
_cell.length_a   1.000
_cell.length_b   1.000
_cell.length_c   1.000
_cell.angle_alpha   90.00
_cell.angle_beta   90.00
_cell.angle_gamma   90.00
#
_symmetry.space_group_name_H-M   'P 1'
#
loop_
_entity.id
_entity.type
_entity.pdbx_description
1 polymer ?
#
loop_
_entity_poly.entity_id
_entity_poly.type
_entity_poly.pdbx_seq_one_letter_code
_entity_poly.pdbx_strand_id
1 'polypeptide(L)'
;MVFLPEDSIINPSKLTHYLLVQLPKDDKSKFLAQAGYTLENWQQLEQDLRTQVLTQPAEPIETTPYGQKYRIRATLRGQNGIELKTLTIWMTNNNGTRFVTLVPDKGEYQ
;
A
#
# COMPACT_ATOMS: atom_id res chain seq x y z
N MET A 1 13.89 12.36 7.79
CA MET A 1 12.81 11.40 7.48
C MET A 1 12.25 11.77 6.12
N VAL A 2 12.03 10.80 5.23
CA VAL A 2 11.47 11.05 3.89
C VAL A 2 9.97 10.84 3.96
N PHE A 3 9.19 11.73 3.36
CA PHE A 3 7.75 11.57 3.17
C PHE A 3 7.46 11.60 1.67
N LEU A 4 6.56 10.73 1.24
CA LEU A 4 6.15 10.69 -0.16
C LEU A 4 5.06 11.77 -0.40
N PRO A 5 4.99 12.33 -1.61
CA PRO A 5 4.01 13.37 -1.92
C PRO A 5 2.58 12.84 -1.82
N GLU A 6 1.67 13.70 -1.36
CA GLU A 6 0.23 13.38 -1.29
C GLU A 6 -0.38 13.07 -2.66
N ASP A 7 0.15 13.67 -3.74
CA ASP A 7 -0.24 13.43 -5.14
C ASP A 7 0.32 12.10 -5.69
N SER A 8 0.85 11.22 -4.82
CA SER A 8 1.31 9.90 -5.25
C SER A 8 0.20 9.16 -6.01
N ILE A 9 0.59 8.57 -7.15
CA ILE A 9 -0.33 7.92 -8.09
C ILE A 9 -0.66 6.53 -7.58
N ILE A 10 -1.91 6.33 -7.17
CA ILE A 10 -2.48 5.02 -6.85
C ILE A 10 -3.35 4.64 -8.04
N ASN A 11 -2.89 3.68 -8.85
CA ASN A 11 -3.70 3.26 -9.99
C ASN A 11 -4.85 2.36 -9.49
N PRO A 12 -6.12 2.68 -9.78
CA PRO A 12 -7.25 1.89 -9.31
C PRO A 12 -7.16 0.42 -9.75
N SER A 13 -6.58 0.15 -10.92
CA SER A 13 -6.36 -1.22 -11.41
C SER A 13 -5.42 -2.03 -10.51
N LYS A 14 -4.51 -1.40 -9.77
CA LYS A 14 -3.66 -2.10 -8.79
C LYS A 14 -4.47 -2.49 -7.54
N LEU A 15 -5.50 -1.74 -7.20
CA LEU A 15 -6.41 -2.08 -6.11
C LEU A 15 -7.39 -3.16 -6.57
N THR A 16 -8.10 -2.93 -7.68
CA THR A 16 -9.23 -3.74 -8.14
C THR A 16 -8.84 -5.00 -8.93
N HIS A 17 -7.67 -5.05 -9.56
CA HIS A 17 -7.23 -6.22 -10.35
C HIS A 17 -6.04 -6.96 -9.77
N TYR A 18 -5.47 -6.48 -8.65
CA TYR A 18 -4.28 -7.10 -8.05
C TYR A 18 -4.37 -7.27 -6.54
N LEU A 19 -4.66 -6.22 -5.76
CA LEU A 19 -4.71 -6.34 -4.30
C LEU A 19 -6.00 -6.98 -3.76
N LEU A 20 -7.14 -6.64 -4.36
CA LEU A 20 -8.46 -7.07 -3.90
C LEU A 20 -9.02 -8.26 -4.69
N VAL A 21 -8.24 -8.82 -5.63
CA VAL A 21 -8.59 -10.05 -6.34
C VAL A 21 -7.97 -11.23 -5.62
N GLN A 22 -8.76 -12.27 -5.39
CA GLN A 22 -8.30 -13.52 -4.83
C GLN A 22 -7.39 -14.24 -5.82
N LEU A 23 -6.08 -14.12 -5.63
CA LEU A 23 -5.08 -14.86 -6.38
C LEU A 23 -4.78 -16.20 -5.68
N PRO A 24 -4.58 -17.30 -6.43
CA PRO A 24 -4.30 -18.63 -5.86
C PRO A 24 -2.96 -18.70 -5.09
N LYS A 25 -2.11 -17.69 -5.21
CA LYS A 25 -0.87 -17.48 -4.45
C LYS A 25 -0.89 -16.07 -3.86
N ASP A 26 -0.57 -15.96 -2.57
CA ASP A 26 -0.44 -14.70 -1.84
C ASP A 26 -1.79 -13.94 -1.71
N ASP A 27 -2.66 -14.44 -0.83
CA ASP A 27 -4.06 -14.00 -0.66
C ASP A 27 -4.14 -12.67 0.13
N LYS A 28 -3.58 -11.61 -0.46
CA LYS A 28 -3.63 -10.23 0.05
C LYS A 28 -5.06 -9.75 0.22
N SER A 29 -5.97 -10.24 -0.61
CA SER A 29 -7.42 -10.03 -0.51
C SER A 29 -7.99 -10.48 0.83
N LYS A 30 -7.64 -11.67 1.34
CA LYS A 30 -8.10 -12.11 2.67
C LYS A 30 -7.56 -11.24 3.80
N PHE A 31 -6.31 -10.79 3.69
CA PHE A 31 -5.73 -9.90 4.69
C PHE A 31 -6.47 -8.56 4.72
N LEU A 32 -6.69 -7.94 3.56
CA LEU A 32 -7.43 -6.67 3.45
C LEU A 32 -8.90 -6.82 3.84
N ALA A 33 -9.52 -7.97 3.54
CA ALA A 33 -10.89 -8.28 3.94
C ALA A 33 -11.07 -8.34 5.48
N GLN A 34 -10.01 -8.60 6.26
CA GLN A 34 -10.08 -8.51 7.73
C GLN A 34 -10.41 -7.10 8.21
N ALA A 35 -9.97 -6.06 7.49
CA ALA A 35 -10.34 -4.67 7.71
C ALA A 35 -11.59 -4.23 6.94
N GLY A 36 -12.30 -5.18 6.32
CA GLY A 36 -13.50 -4.92 5.56
C GLY A 36 -13.25 -4.35 4.17
N TYR A 37 -12.02 -4.37 3.66
CA TYR A 37 -11.73 -3.95 2.29
C TYR A 37 -12.09 -5.06 1.29
N THR A 38 -12.92 -4.72 0.32
CA THR A 38 -13.40 -5.57 -0.76
C THR A 38 -13.32 -4.81 -2.08
N LEU A 39 -13.56 -5.50 -3.20
CA LEU A 39 -13.66 -4.86 -4.51
C LEU A 39 -14.77 -3.80 -4.58
N GLU A 40 -15.81 -3.90 -3.75
CA GLU A 40 -16.92 -2.96 -3.76
C GLU A 40 -16.58 -1.63 -3.08
N ASN A 41 -15.62 -1.62 -2.16
CA ASN A 41 -15.20 -0.43 -1.42
C ASN A 41 -13.71 -0.08 -1.63
N TRP A 42 -13.16 -0.44 -2.79
CA TRP A 42 -11.76 -0.18 -3.14
C TRP A 42 -11.36 1.30 -3.02
N GLN A 43 -12.32 2.22 -3.22
CA GLN A 43 -12.09 3.65 -3.05
C GLN A 43 -11.78 4.01 -1.60
N GLN A 44 -12.39 3.33 -0.62
CA GLN A 44 -12.06 3.52 0.79
C GLN A 44 -10.61 3.11 1.06
N LEU A 45 -10.18 1.97 0.52
CA LEU A 45 -8.78 1.55 0.62
C LEU A 45 -7.85 2.61 0.05
N GLU A 46 -8.18 3.20 -1.11
CA GLU A 46 -7.38 4.29 -1.67
C GLU A 46 -7.29 5.50 -0.73
N GLN A 47 -8.42 5.94 -0.18
CA GLN A 47 -8.47 7.07 0.75
C GLN A 47 -7.67 6.79 2.03
N ASP A 48 -7.76 5.57 2.56
CA ASP A 48 -7.02 5.17 3.75
C ASP A 48 -5.51 5.06 3.47
N LEU A 49 -5.10 4.61 2.27
CA LEU A 49 -3.70 4.67 1.86
C LEU A 49 -3.18 6.12 1.81
N ARG A 50 -3.99 7.07 1.35
CA ARG A 50 -3.60 8.48 1.29
C ARG A 50 -3.53 9.14 2.67
N THR A 51 -4.49 8.86 3.54
CA THR A 51 -4.63 9.55 4.82
C THR A 51 -3.85 8.88 5.96
N GLN A 52 -3.70 7.56 5.92
CA GLN A 52 -3.07 6.76 6.98
C GLN A 52 -1.67 6.24 6.62
N VAL A 53 -1.37 6.01 5.33
CA VAL A 53 -0.06 5.47 4.90
C VAL A 53 0.87 6.56 4.41
N LEU A 54 0.46 7.42 3.46
CA LEU A 54 1.35 8.48 2.94
C LEU A 54 1.78 9.51 4.00
N THR A 55 1.06 9.59 5.12
CA THR A 55 1.40 10.43 6.27
C THR A 55 2.52 9.85 7.14
N GLN A 56 2.95 8.61 6.87
CA GLN A 56 3.98 7.90 7.62
C GLN A 56 5.35 7.99 6.92
N PRO A 57 6.46 7.89 7.69
CA PRO A 57 7.79 8.00 7.13
C PRO A 57 8.10 6.87 6.14
N ALA A 58 8.68 7.25 5.01
CA ALA A 58 9.16 6.35 3.97
C ALA A 58 10.64 6.02 4.16
N GLU A 59 10.96 4.75 4.05
CA GLU A 59 12.33 4.23 4.07
C GLU A 59 12.74 3.86 2.64
N PRO A 60 13.88 4.36 2.13
CA PRO A 60 14.41 3.93 0.85
C PRO A 60 14.84 2.45 0.94
N ILE A 61 14.53 1.67 -0.10
CA ILE A 61 14.86 0.23 -0.17
C ILE A 61 16.03 0.02 -1.12
N GLU A 62 15.79 0.24 -2.41
CA GLU A 62 16.75 0.00 -3.49
C GLU A 62 16.51 1.01 -4.61
N THR A 63 17.58 1.41 -5.28
CA THR A 63 17.49 2.17 -6.52
C THR A 63 17.52 1.19 -7.70
N THR A 64 16.49 1.23 -8.55
CA THR A 64 16.41 0.43 -9.78
C THR A 64 16.56 1.34 -11.00
N PRO A 65 16.86 0.81 -12.20
CA PRO A 65 16.83 1.61 -13.43
C PRO A 65 15.46 2.26 -13.72
N TYR A 66 14.38 1.81 -13.06
CA TYR A 66 13.03 2.36 -13.22
C TYR A 66 12.69 3.45 -12.19
N GLY A 67 13.54 3.67 -11.18
CA GLY A 67 13.33 4.62 -10.10
C GLY A 67 13.77 4.11 -8.72
N GLN A 68 13.64 4.97 -7.72
CA GLN A 68 13.92 4.66 -6.32
C GLN A 68 12.69 3.99 -5.70
N LYS A 69 12.87 2.81 -5.10
CA LYS A 69 11.83 2.17 -4.30
C LYS A 69 11.88 2.67 -2.86
N TYR A 70 10.69 2.86 -2.30
CA TYR A 70 10.46 3.20 -0.91
C TYR A 70 9.50 2.20 -0.29
N ARG A 71 9.70 1.90 1.00
CA ARG A 71 8.70 1.22 1.82
C ARG A 71 8.11 2.20 2.83
N ILE A 72 6.84 2.05 3.11
CA ILE A 72 6.20 2.71 4.25
C ILE A 72 5.57 1.63 5.11
N ARG A 73 5.94 1.60 6.40
CA ARG A 73 5.30 0.78 7.42
C ARG A 73 4.22 1.62 8.11
N ALA A 74 2.99 1.15 8.06
CA ALA A 74 1.84 1.87 8.60
C ALA A 74 0.78 0.90 9.11
N THR A 75 0.07 1.31 10.16
CA THR A 75 -1.15 0.64 10.58
C THR A 75 -2.31 1.20 9.77
N LEU A 76 -2.97 0.33 9.00
CA LEU A 76 -4.13 0.66 8.20
C LEU A 76 -5.39 0.25 8.98
N ARG A 77 -6.18 1.23 9.40
CA ARG A 77 -7.43 1.01 10.12
C ARG A 77 -8.61 1.05 9.15
N GLY A 78 -9.31 -0.08 9.05
CA GLY A 78 -10.53 -0.19 8.27
C GLY A 78 -11.74 0.45 8.96
N GLN A 79 -12.81 0.66 8.18
CA GLN A 79 -14.09 1.18 8.69
C GLN A 79 -14.73 0.26 9.73
N ASN A 80 -14.41 -1.04 9.69
CA ASN A 80 -14.87 -2.00 10.68
C ASN A 80 -14.12 -1.90 12.03
N GLY A 81 -13.17 -0.95 12.16
CA GLY A 81 -12.37 -0.73 13.36
C GLY A 81 -11.16 -1.66 13.50
N ILE A 82 -10.96 -2.61 12.58
CA ILE A 82 -9.82 -3.51 12.59
C ILE A 82 -8.59 -2.81 12.05
N GLU A 83 -7.48 -2.97 12.76
CA GLU A 83 -6.18 -2.40 12.42
C GLU A 83 -5.26 -3.47 11.82
N LEU A 84 -4.74 -3.20 10.63
CA LEU A 84 -3.83 -4.07 9.91
C LEU A 84 -2.43 -3.46 9.89
N LYS A 85 -1.42 -4.19 10.33
CA LYS A 85 -0.02 -3.78 10.12
C LYS A 85 0.34 -4.02 8.66
N THR A 86 0.63 -2.95 7.94
CA THR A 86 0.88 -3.00 6.49
C THR A 86 2.26 -2.47 6.15
N LEU A 87 2.85 -3.07 5.13
CA LEU A 87 4.04 -2.57 4.47
C LEU A 87 3.67 -2.29 3.02
N THR A 88 3.77 -1.02 2.63
CA THR A 88 3.50 -0.59 1.26
C THR A 88 4.80 -0.27 0.54
N ILE A 89 4.84 -0.61 -0.74
CA ILE A 89 5.96 -0.33 -1.63
C ILE A 89 5.54 0.74 -2.63
N TRP A 90 6.40 1.74 -2.76
CA TRP A 90 6.24 2.86 -3.67
C TRP A 90 7.47 2.98 -4.55
N MET A 91 7.30 3.55 -5.74
CA MET A 91 8.39 3.83 -6.67
C MET A 91 8.32 5.28 -7.10
N THR A 92 9.41 6.01 -6.92
CA THR A 92 9.54 7.41 -7.36
C THR A 92 10.54 7.49 -8.51
N ASN A 93 10.12 8.15 -9.59
CA ASN A 93 10.98 8.50 -10.72
C ASN A 93 10.59 9.89 -11.28
N ASN A 94 11.12 10.26 -12.44
CA ASN A 94 10.86 11.56 -13.06
C ASN A 94 9.37 11.80 -13.39
N ASN A 95 8.56 10.75 -13.45
CA ASN A 95 7.12 10.83 -13.71
C ASN A 95 6.29 10.79 -12.42
N GLY A 96 6.91 11.00 -11.25
CA GLY A 96 6.27 11.05 -9.95
C GLY A 96 6.38 9.76 -9.13
N THR A 97 5.68 9.76 -8.00
CA THR A 97 5.63 8.62 -7.07
C THR A 97 4.42 7.76 -7.36
N ARG A 98 4.60 6.44 -7.42
CA ARG A 98 3.56 5.48 -7.78
C ARG A 98 3.48 4.37 -6.76
N PHE A 99 2.26 3.97 -6.44
CA PHE A 99 2.00 2.80 -5.61
C PHE A 99 2.33 1.51 -6.37
N VAL A 100 3.15 0.66 -5.77
CA VAL A 100 3.57 -0.63 -6.36
C VAL A 100 2.75 -1.77 -5.79
N THR A 101 2.78 -1.96 -4.45
CA THR A 101 2.06 -3.03 -3.78
C THR A 101 1.88 -2.77 -2.28
N LEU A 102 0.99 -3.52 -1.65
CA LEU A 102 0.80 -3.62 -0.21
C LEU A 102 0.91 -5.09 0.19
N VAL A 103 1.56 -5.34 1.32
CA VAL A 103 1.67 -6.66 1.95
C VAL A 103 1.43 -6.53 3.46
N PRO A 104 1.00 -7.59 4.15
CA PRO A 104 1.03 -7.62 5.61
C PRO A 104 2.45 -7.39 6.11
N ASP A 105 2.61 -6.46 7.05
CA ASP A 105 3.87 -6.31 7.77
C ASP A 105 3.96 -7.46 8.78
N LYS A 106 4.65 -8.53 8.38
CA LYS A 106 4.86 -9.73 9.20
C LYS A 106 5.90 -9.52 10.33
N GLY A 107 6.31 -8.28 10.58
CA GLY A 107 7.23 -7.93 11.66
C GLY A 107 8.71 -8.29 11.44
N GLU A 108 9.07 -9.01 10.37
CA GLU A 108 10.45 -9.49 10.19
C GLU A 108 10.94 -9.37 8.74
N TYR A 109 11.94 -8.51 8.55
CA TYR A 109 13.14 -8.77 7.77
C TYR A 109 14.16 -7.71 8.22
N GLN A 110 15.04 -8.12 9.13
CA GLN A 110 16.33 -7.47 9.38
C GLN A 110 17.35 -8.03 8.39
#